data_AF-A0A257TBH7-F1
#
_entry.id   AF-A0A257TBH7-F1
#
_cell.length_a   1.000
_cell.length_b   1.000
_cell.length_c   1.000
_cell.angle_alpha   90.00
_cell.angle_beta   90.00
_cell.angle_gamma   90.00
#
_symmetry.space_group_name_H-M   'P 1'
#
loop_
_entity.id
_entity.type
_entity.pdbx_description
1 polymer ?
#
loop_
_entity_poly.entity_id
_entity_poly.type
_entity_poly.pdbx_seq_one_letter_code
_entity_poly.pdbx_strand_id
1 'polypeptide(L)'
;MMFWVDATTVGLVVLSAIWGLFRGMVREFFSLAAWIGGFYVAWNWGGSWLAPRLSSQIPAGWRVPLGSFILFFACLIIGTLCAFLVRKLLYGIGFGATDRFLGTFFGFLRGLVLIAIVVTLVQSSALSQSPWWESSWLAQEPVKHWSQSLTAPAVSYLESQKIAK
;
A
#
# COMPACT_ATOMS: atom_id res chain seq x y z
N MET A 1 2.45 -25.46 20.32
CA MET A 1 1.26 -24.87 19.66
C MET A 1 1.39 -23.36 19.74
N MET A 2 1.83 -22.72 18.66
CA MET A 2 2.16 -21.29 18.64
C MET A 2 1.11 -20.56 17.79
N PHE A 3 -0.06 -20.33 18.38
CA PHE A 3 -1.22 -19.71 17.72
C PHE A 3 -1.06 -18.20 17.45
N TRP A 4 0.01 -17.57 17.96
CA TRP A 4 0.14 -16.11 17.90
C TRP A 4 0.28 -15.58 16.48
N VAL A 5 0.92 -16.31 15.56
CA VAL A 5 1.12 -15.86 14.17
C VAL A 5 -0.24 -15.78 13.48
N ASP A 6 -1.04 -16.82 13.64
CA ASP A 6 -2.36 -16.94 13.07
C ASP A 6 -3.31 -15.90 13.67
N ALA A 7 -3.31 -15.76 15.00
CA ALA A 7 -4.09 -14.75 15.71
C ALA A 7 -3.73 -13.33 15.30
N THR A 8 -2.44 -13.01 15.18
CA THR A 8 -1.96 -11.69 14.76
C THR A 8 -2.39 -11.40 13.33
N THR A 9 -2.35 -12.42 12.47
CA THR A 9 -2.72 -12.30 11.06
C THR A 9 -4.22 -12.06 10.88
N VAL A 10 -5.05 -12.83 11.57
CA VAL A 10 -6.51 -12.60 11.60
C VAL A 10 -6.80 -11.21 12.20
N GLY A 11 -6.13 -10.85 13.29
CA GLY A 11 -6.22 -9.53 13.90
C GLY A 11 -5.91 -8.41 12.92
N LEU A 12 -4.85 -8.54 12.11
CA LEU A 12 -4.48 -7.54 11.10
C LEU A 12 -5.59 -7.35 10.05
N VAL A 13 -6.19 -8.44 9.56
CA VAL A 13 -7.28 -8.37 8.56
C VAL A 13 -8.53 -7.75 9.17
N VAL A 14 -8.92 -8.19 10.37
CA VAL A 14 -10.09 -7.67 11.08
C VAL A 14 -9.91 -6.19 11.37
N LEU A 15 -8.75 -5.78 11.88
CA LEU A 15 -8.44 -4.37 12.12
C LEU A 15 -8.45 -3.56 10.83
N SER A 16 -7.92 -4.11 9.72
CA SER A 16 -7.97 -3.44 8.42
C SER A 16 -9.41 -3.26 7.92
N ALA A 17 -10.27 -4.28 8.08
CA ALA A 17 -11.68 -4.22 7.71
C ALA A 17 -12.46 -3.21 8.58
N ILE A 18 -12.24 -3.23 9.91
CA ILE A 18 -12.83 -2.26 10.85
C ILE A 18 -12.37 -0.84 10.52
N TRP A 19 -11.10 -0.67 10.18
CA TRP A 19 -10.58 0.64 9.78
C TRP A 19 -11.21 1.15 8.48
N GLY A 20 -11.42 0.25 7.52
CA GLY A 20 -12.16 0.51 6.29
C GLY A 20 -13.62 0.88 6.54
N LEU A 21 -14.28 0.22 7.50
CA LEU A 21 -15.64 0.57 7.96
C LEU A 21 -15.71 2.02 8.47
N PHE A 22 -14.73 2.44 9.29
CA PHE A 22 -14.70 3.80 9.84
C PHE A 22 -14.31 4.87 8.81
N ARG A 23 -13.38 4.56 7.90
CA ARG A 23 -12.92 5.52 6.88
C ARG A 23 -13.87 5.65 5.69
N GLY A 24 -14.54 4.56 5.30
CA GLY A 24 -15.33 4.46 4.07
C GLY A 24 -14.46 4.21 2.83
N MET A 25 -15.07 3.57 1.81
CA MET A 25 -14.43 3.21 0.55
C MET A 25 -13.85 4.42 -0.18
N VAL A 26 -14.61 5.53 -0.26
CA VAL A 26 -14.21 6.72 -1.01
C VAL A 26 -12.86 7.23 -0.48
N ARG A 27 -12.71 7.30 0.84
CA ARG A 27 -11.46 7.78 1.44
C ARG A 27 -10.30 6.82 1.17
N GLU A 28 -10.53 5.51 1.23
CA GLU A 28 -9.49 4.53 0.93
C GLU A 28 -9.07 4.54 -0.53
N PHE A 29 -10.03 4.60 -1.46
CA PHE A 29 -9.78 4.67 -2.89
C PHE A 29 -8.95 5.90 -3.25
N PHE A 30 -9.38 7.09 -2.82
CA PHE A 30 -8.64 8.32 -3.09
C PHE A 30 -7.28 8.35 -2.39
N SER A 31 -7.16 7.76 -1.19
CA SER A 31 -5.86 7.63 -0.52
C SER A 31 -4.90 6.79 -1.36
N LEU A 32 -5.34 5.63 -1.86
CA LEU A 32 -4.48 4.78 -2.68
C LEU A 32 -4.18 5.40 -4.04
N ALA A 33 -5.16 6.01 -4.69
CA ALA A 33 -4.95 6.75 -5.92
C ALA A 33 -3.95 7.90 -5.73
N ALA A 34 -4.01 8.62 -4.60
CA ALA A 34 -3.06 9.68 -4.28
C ALA A 34 -1.64 9.14 -4.04
N TRP A 35 -1.51 7.99 -3.38
CA TRP A 35 -0.22 7.33 -3.18
C TRP A 35 0.39 6.85 -4.51
N ILE A 36 -0.37 6.12 -5.33
CA ILE A 36 0.08 5.61 -6.64
C ILE A 36 0.39 6.77 -7.58
N GLY A 37 -0.54 7.71 -7.72
CA GLY A 37 -0.38 8.90 -8.55
C GLY A 37 0.76 9.79 -8.06
N GLY A 38 0.92 9.94 -6.75
CA GLY A 38 2.02 10.69 -6.15
C GLY A 38 3.38 10.07 -6.47
N PHE A 39 3.54 8.76 -6.33
CA PHE A 39 4.77 8.07 -6.73
C PHE A 39 5.04 8.20 -8.21
N TYR A 40 4.03 7.99 -9.05
CA TYR A 40 4.14 8.16 -10.50
C TYR A 40 4.58 9.59 -10.85
N VAL A 41 3.98 10.60 -10.22
CA VAL A 41 4.32 12.00 -10.49
C VAL A 41 5.73 12.33 -10.01
N ALA A 42 6.08 11.90 -8.81
CA ALA A 42 7.39 12.13 -8.22
C ALA A 42 8.53 11.47 -9.02
N TRP A 43 8.27 10.28 -9.57
CA TRP A 43 9.22 9.54 -10.41
C TRP A 43 9.46 10.23 -11.76
N ASN A 44 8.38 10.65 -12.44
CA ASN A 44 8.48 11.22 -13.78
C ASN A 44 8.89 12.70 -13.80
N TRP A 45 8.39 13.50 -12.86
CA TRP A 45 8.55 14.97 -12.87
C TRP A 45 9.41 15.53 -11.75
N GLY A 46 9.73 14.75 -10.72
CA GLY A 46 10.52 15.23 -9.58
C GLY A 46 11.91 15.71 -9.99
N GLY A 47 12.63 14.89 -10.75
CA GLY A 47 13.98 15.22 -11.24
C GLY A 47 14.00 16.12 -12.48
N SER A 48 13.03 15.97 -13.39
CA SER A 48 13.03 16.66 -14.68
C SER A 48 12.40 18.04 -14.63
N TRP A 49 11.38 18.24 -13.80
CA TRP A 49 10.60 19.48 -13.74
C TRP A 49 10.86 20.27 -12.46
N LEU A 50 10.74 19.68 -11.28
CA LEU A 50 10.86 20.45 -10.04
C LEU A 50 12.31 20.67 -9.60
N ALA A 51 13.17 19.65 -9.69
CA ALA A 51 14.55 19.74 -9.24
C ALA A 51 15.38 20.89 -9.87
N PRO A 52 15.27 21.21 -11.18
CA PRO A 52 15.99 22.34 -11.78
C PRO A 52 15.49 23.71 -11.32
N ARG A 53 14.26 23.78 -10.79
CA ARG A 53 13.62 25.01 -10.30
C ARG A 53 13.91 25.29 -8.83
N LEU A 54 14.54 24.34 -8.13
CA LEU A 54 14.97 24.53 -6.75
C LEU A 54 16.17 25.49 -6.67
N SER A 55 16.29 26.20 -5.55
CA SER A 55 17.37 27.16 -5.30
C SER A 55 18.74 26.55 -5.56
N SER A 56 19.63 27.35 -6.17
CA SER A 56 21.03 26.97 -6.42
C SER A 56 21.81 26.71 -5.13
N GLN A 57 21.33 27.20 -3.99
CA GLN A 57 21.91 26.95 -2.66
C GLN A 57 21.74 25.50 -2.18
N ILE A 58 20.79 24.75 -2.75
CA ILE A 58 20.59 23.35 -2.41
C ILE A 58 21.67 22.52 -3.12
N PRO A 59 22.39 21.62 -2.40
CA PRO A 59 23.41 20.78 -3.01
C PRO A 59 22.84 19.95 -4.15
N ALA A 60 23.60 19.79 -5.24
CA ALA A 60 23.12 19.12 -6.46
C ALA A 60 22.58 17.70 -6.20
N GLY A 61 23.21 16.94 -5.30
CA GLY A 61 22.76 15.59 -4.92
C GLY A 61 21.41 15.53 -4.21
N TRP A 62 20.94 16.64 -3.63
CA TRP A 62 19.67 16.72 -2.91
C TRP A 62 18.51 17.26 -3.74
N ARG A 63 18.78 17.91 -4.88
CA ARG A 63 17.72 18.57 -5.67
C ARG A 63 16.70 17.58 -6.23
N VAL A 64 17.15 16.45 -6.77
CA VAL A 64 16.25 15.43 -7.32
C VAL A 64 15.41 14.76 -6.23
N PRO A 65 16.00 14.22 -5.14
CA PRO A 65 15.21 13.68 -4.03
C PRO A 65 14.22 14.68 -3.45
N LEU A 66 14.64 15.93 -3.25
CA LEU A 66 13.79 16.98 -2.68
C LEU A 66 12.65 17.38 -3.63
N GLY A 67 12.93 17.50 -4.94
CA GLY A 67 11.91 17.77 -5.95
C GLY A 67 10.86 16.65 -6.04
N SER A 68 11.30 15.39 -6.09
CA SER A 68 10.40 14.24 -6.04
C SER A 68 9.58 14.22 -4.75
N PHE A 69 10.20 14.52 -3.60
CA PHE A 69 9.51 14.56 -2.31
C PHE A 69 8.43 15.63 -2.27
N ILE A 70 8.73 16.86 -2.70
CA ILE A 70 7.75 17.95 -2.72
C ILE A 70 6.55 17.60 -3.62
N LEU A 71 6.79 17.07 -4.82
CA LEU A 71 5.71 16.66 -5.72
C LEU A 71 4.87 15.52 -5.15
N PHE A 72 5.51 14.51 -4.55
CA PHE A 72 4.82 13.41 -3.89
C PHE A 72 3.84 13.91 -2.83
N PHE A 73 4.30 14.77 -1.92
CA PHE A 73 3.45 15.33 -0.87
C PHE A 73 2.38 16.28 -1.41
N ALA A 74 2.69 17.07 -2.44
CA ALA A 74 1.69 17.91 -3.11
C ALA A 74 0.53 17.05 -3.68
N CYS A 75 0.85 15.93 -4.34
CA CYS A 75 -0.15 14.99 -4.82
C CYS A 75 -0.98 14.36 -3.69
N LEU A 76 -0.36 14.00 -2.56
CA LEU A 76 -1.08 13.49 -1.40
C LEU A 76 -2.08 14.52 -0.86
N ILE A 77 -1.65 15.79 -0.70
CA ILE A 77 -2.52 16.87 -0.23
C ILE A 77 -3.70 17.05 -1.18
N ILE A 78 -3.45 17.16 -2.49
CA ILE A 78 -4.50 17.30 -3.50
C ILE A 78 -5.46 16.11 -3.45
N GLY A 79 -4.93 14.88 -3.40
CA GLY A 79 -5.74 13.66 -3.32
C GLY A 79 -6.63 13.62 -2.07
N THR A 80 -6.11 14.06 -0.91
CA THR A 80 -6.92 14.16 0.32
C THR A 80 -8.01 15.22 0.23
N LEU A 81 -7.74 16.35 -0.43
CA LEU A 81 -8.73 17.40 -0.65
C LEU A 81 -9.84 16.92 -1.61
N CYS A 82 -9.48 16.24 -2.69
CA CYS A 82 -10.44 15.60 -3.60
C CYS A 82 -11.33 14.59 -2.86
N ALA A 83 -10.73 13.71 -2.03
CA ALA A 83 -11.47 12.76 -1.22
C ALA A 83 -12.49 13.46 -0.30
N PHE A 84 -12.07 14.57 0.33
CA PHE A 84 -12.94 15.36 1.20
C PHE A 84 -14.13 15.96 0.45
N LEU A 85 -13.89 16.56 -0.73
CA LEU A 85 -14.94 17.15 -1.56
C LEU A 85 -15.94 16.11 -2.04
N VAL A 86 -15.46 14.98 -2.59
CA VAL A 86 -16.32 13.89 -3.06
C VAL A 86 -17.15 13.32 -1.92
N ARG A 87 -16.55 13.09 -0.75
CA ARG A 87 -17.28 12.61 0.43
C ARG A 87 -18.37 13.58 0.86
N LYS A 88 -18.12 14.89 0.81
CA LYS A 88 -19.12 15.92 1.14
C LYS A 88 -20.32 15.87 0.18
N LEU A 89 -20.08 15.66 -1.11
CA LEU A 89 -21.13 15.52 -2.12
C LEU A 89 -21.96 14.25 -1.89
N LEU A 90 -21.30 13.11 -1.64
CA LEU A 90 -21.95 11.82 -1.42
C LEU A 90 -22.75 11.76 -0.11
N TYR A 91 -22.37 12.54 0.90
CA TYR A 91 -23.12 12.61 2.15
C TYR A 91 -24.50 13.26 1.96
N GLY A 92 -24.63 14.23 1.05
CA GLY A 92 -25.89 14.90 0.75
C GLY A 92 -26.97 13.99 0.15
N ILE A 93 -26.57 12.86 -0.44
CA ILE A 93 -27.47 11.88 -1.08
C ILE A 93 -27.67 10.61 -0.24
N GLY A 94 -27.24 10.61 1.04
CA GLY A 94 -27.43 9.47 1.95
C GLY A 94 -26.52 8.26 1.70
N PHE A 95 -25.47 8.39 0.88
CA PHE A 95 -24.59 7.28 0.50
C PHE A 95 -23.64 6.79 1.61
N GLY A 96 -23.74 7.36 2.82
CA GLY A 96 -22.80 7.11 3.91
C GLY A 96 -22.77 5.66 4.41
N ALA A 97 -23.91 4.95 4.44
CA ALA A 97 -23.94 3.55 4.88
C ALA A 97 -23.28 2.61 3.86
N THR A 98 -23.60 2.78 2.58
CA THR A 98 -23.01 2.01 1.48
C THR A 98 -21.50 2.25 1.38
N ASP A 99 -21.03 3.50 1.51
CA ASP A 99 -19.61 3.85 1.53
C ASP A 99 -18.83 3.12 2.64
N ARG A 100 -19.41 3.01 3.85
CA ARG A 100 -18.80 2.29 4.97
C ARG A 100 -18.78 0.77 4.77
N PHE A 101 -19.87 0.20 4.24
CA PHE A 101 -19.92 -1.23 3.94
C PHE A 101 -18.88 -1.61 2.87
N LEU A 102 -18.82 -0.85 1.77
CA LEU A 102 -17.80 -1.04 0.74
C LEU A 102 -16.38 -0.79 1.28
N GLY A 103 -16.22 0.15 2.21
CA GLY A 103 -14.95 0.37 2.92
C GLY A 103 -14.51 -0.84 3.73
N THR A 104 -15.45 -1.60 4.30
CA THR A 104 -15.13 -2.84 5.02
C THR A 104 -14.57 -3.90 4.07
N PHE A 105 -15.21 -4.09 2.92
CA PHE A 105 -14.74 -5.01 1.88
C PHE A 105 -13.37 -4.58 1.35
N PHE A 106 -13.19 -3.28 1.12
CA PHE A 106 -11.91 -2.73 0.69
C PHE A 106 -10.80 -2.94 1.74
N GLY A 107 -11.08 -2.64 3.00
CA GLY A 107 -10.18 -2.88 4.13
C GLY A 107 -9.81 -4.35 4.29
N PHE A 108 -10.76 -5.27 4.06
CA PHE A 108 -10.50 -6.71 4.03
C PHE A 108 -9.54 -7.10 2.90
N LEU A 109 -9.82 -6.68 1.66
CA LEU A 109 -8.93 -6.93 0.52
C LEU A 109 -7.52 -6.40 0.75
N ARG A 110 -7.40 -5.18 1.30
CA ARG A 110 -6.11 -4.61 1.69
C ARG A 110 -5.39 -5.46 2.74
N GLY A 111 -6.12 -5.95 3.74
CA GLY A 111 -5.60 -6.87 4.74
C GLY A 111 -5.03 -8.16 4.11
N LEU A 112 -5.74 -8.73 3.15
CA LEU A 112 -5.26 -9.90 2.39
C LEU A 112 -3.99 -9.60 1.60
N VAL A 113 -3.92 -8.46 0.92
CA VAL A 113 -2.70 -8.04 0.20
C VAL A 113 -1.51 -7.90 1.16
N LEU A 114 -1.71 -7.32 2.34
CA LEU A 114 -0.66 -7.20 3.36
C LEU A 114 -0.17 -8.58 3.83
N ILE A 115 -1.08 -9.54 4.04
CA ILE A 115 -0.71 -10.92 4.38
C ILE A 115 0.11 -11.54 3.25
N ALA A 116 -0.33 -11.41 2.00
CA ALA A 116 0.38 -12.00 0.87
C ALA A 116 1.83 -11.49 0.80
N ILE A 117 2.04 -10.18 1.02
CA ILE A 117 3.38 -9.59 1.09
C ILE A 117 4.18 -10.18 2.25
N VAL A 118 3.62 -10.24 3.46
CA VAL A 118 4.31 -10.80 4.64
C VAL A 118 4.70 -12.26 4.42
N VAL A 119 3.78 -13.07 3.89
CA VAL A 119 4.00 -14.49 3.62
C VAL A 119 5.11 -14.68 2.59
N THR A 120 5.12 -13.90 1.50
CA THR A 120 6.21 -13.93 0.52
C THR A 120 7.55 -13.51 1.13
N LEU A 121 7.58 -12.45 1.96
CA LEU A 121 8.80 -11.98 2.61
C LEU A 121 9.37 -13.02 3.59
N VAL A 122 8.53 -13.64 4.42
CA VAL A 122 8.96 -14.67 5.38
C VAL A 122 9.47 -15.91 4.65
N GLN A 123 8.80 -16.34 3.59
CA GLN A 123 9.26 -17.45 2.74
C GLN A 123 10.62 -17.19 2.10
N SER A 124 10.87 -15.95 1.65
CA SER A 124 12.16 -15.55 1.08
C SER A 124 13.27 -15.37 2.12
N SER A 125 12.96 -15.48 3.42
CA SER A 125 13.87 -15.26 4.54
C SER A 125 14.18 -16.56 5.29
N ALA A 126 15.24 -16.56 6.10
CA ALA A 126 15.58 -17.66 7.01
C ALA A 126 14.49 -17.96 8.07
N LEU A 127 13.55 -17.03 8.27
CA LEU A 127 12.40 -17.18 9.17
C LEU A 127 11.44 -18.30 8.75
N SER A 128 11.48 -18.72 7.48
CA SER A 128 10.66 -19.81 6.94
C SER A 128 10.92 -21.18 7.60
N GLN A 129 12.11 -21.39 8.17
CA GLN A 129 12.50 -22.65 8.84
C GLN A 129 12.20 -22.65 10.35
N SER A 130 11.56 -21.59 10.85
CA SER A 130 11.30 -21.46 12.27
C SER A 130 10.11 -22.34 12.72
N PRO A 131 10.16 -22.96 13.91
CA PRO A 131 9.10 -23.85 14.38
C PRO A 131 7.71 -23.18 14.49
N TRP A 132 7.69 -21.87 14.75
CA TRP A 132 6.44 -21.09 14.82
C TRP A 132 5.85 -20.75 13.45
N TRP A 133 6.66 -20.74 12.39
CA TRP A 133 6.20 -20.53 11.02
C TRP A 133 5.71 -21.83 10.40
N GLU A 134 6.49 -22.90 10.51
CA GLU A 134 6.13 -24.22 9.93
C GLU A 134 4.83 -24.78 10.50
N SER A 135 4.51 -24.45 11.76
CA SER A 135 3.27 -24.86 12.40
C SER A 135 2.06 -23.96 12.11
N SER A 136 2.25 -22.84 11.40
CA SER A 136 1.18 -21.89 11.04
C SER A 136 0.42 -22.35 9.80
N TRP A 137 -0.88 -22.06 9.73
CA TRP A 137 -1.68 -22.29 8.51
C TRP A 137 -1.15 -21.49 7.31
N LEU A 138 -0.44 -20.39 7.55
CA LEU A 138 0.15 -19.53 6.52
C LEU A 138 1.31 -20.21 5.77
N ALA A 139 1.95 -21.20 6.39
CA ALA A 139 3.04 -21.97 5.78
C ALA A 139 2.52 -23.14 4.92
N GLN A 140 1.20 -23.34 4.83
CA GLN A 140 0.60 -24.36 3.97
C GLN A 140 0.70 -23.97 2.49
N GLU A 141 0.92 -24.97 1.63
CA GLU A 141 1.11 -24.78 0.18
C GLU A 141 0.01 -23.94 -0.51
N PRO A 142 -1.29 -24.09 -0.20
CA PRO A 142 -2.33 -23.26 -0.83
C PRO A 142 -2.15 -21.76 -0.56
N VAL A 143 -1.74 -21.40 0.67
CA VAL A 143 -1.57 -19.99 1.08
C VAL A 143 -0.31 -19.41 0.46
N LYS A 144 0.77 -20.20 0.44
CA LYS A 144 2.02 -19.82 -0.22
C LYS A 144 1.81 -19.59 -1.72
N HIS A 145 1.13 -20.50 -2.40
CA HIS A 145 0.85 -20.37 -3.83
C HIS A 145 -0.03 -19.15 -4.11
N TRP A 146 -1.08 -18.93 -3.31
CA TRP A 146 -1.91 -17.74 -3.42
C TRP A 146 -1.10 -16.45 -3.20
N SER A 147 -0.23 -16.40 -2.18
CA SER A 147 0.60 -15.22 -1.90
C SER A 147 1.59 -14.94 -3.03
N GLN A 148 2.20 -15.98 -3.58
CA GLN A 148 3.09 -15.89 -4.73
C GLN A 148 2.34 -15.41 -5.98
N SER A 149 1.12 -15.89 -6.23
CA SER A 149 0.33 -15.44 -7.39
C SER A 149 0.01 -13.94 -7.36
N LEU A 150 -0.24 -13.38 -6.17
CA LEU A 150 -0.48 -11.94 -5.99
C LEU A 150 0.80 -11.11 -6.08
N THR A 151 1.93 -11.65 -5.61
CA THR A 151 3.20 -10.91 -5.53
C THR A 151 4.11 -11.11 -6.75
N ALA A 152 3.91 -12.14 -7.55
CA ALA A 152 4.76 -12.52 -8.68
C ALA A 152 4.99 -11.39 -9.70
N PRO A 153 3.98 -10.59 -10.12
CA PRO A 153 4.20 -9.47 -11.03
C PRO A 153 5.14 -8.41 -10.46
N ALA A 154 5.08 -8.16 -9.15
CA ALA A 154 5.94 -7.20 -8.49
C ALA A 154 7.37 -7.75 -8.32
N VAL A 155 7.51 -9.02 -7.95
CA VAL A 155 8.80 -9.69 -7.77
C VAL A 155 9.57 -9.77 -9.10
N SER A 156 8.90 -10.18 -10.19
CA SER A 156 9.54 -10.30 -11.51
C SER A 156 10.03 -8.95 -12.05
N TYR A 157 9.26 -7.87 -11.81
CA TYR A 157 9.67 -6.52 -12.15
C TYR A 157 10.97 -6.12 -11.41
N LEU A 158 11.07 -6.43 -10.11
CA LEU A 158 12.27 -6.12 -9.32
C LEU A 158 13.49 -6.93 -9.77
N GLU A 159 13.30 -8.20 -10.14
CA GLU A 159 14.38 -9.06 -10.64
C GLU A 159 14.90 -8.56 -12.00
N SER A 160 14.02 -8.19 -12.93
CA SER A 160 14.42 -7.62 -14.23
C SER A 160 15.28 -6.36 -14.09
N GLN A 161 14.99 -5.51 -13.10
CA GLN A 161 15.76 -4.30 -12.81
C GLN A 161 17.13 -4.60 -12.18
N LYS A 162 17.24 -5.66 -11.39
CA LYS A 162 18.53 -6.12 -10.85
C LYS A 162 19.44 -6.69 -11.93
N ILE A 163 18.88 -7.40 -12.90
CA ILE A 163 19.64 -8.00 -14.02
C ILE A 163 20.12 -6.95 -15.03
N ALA A 164 19.41 -5.81 -15.13
CA ALA A 164 19.78 -4.69 -16.01
C ALA A 164 20.89 -3.76 -15.44
N LYS A 165 21.36 -4.00 -14.21
CA LYS A 165 22.47 -3.29 -13.57
C LYS A 165 23.70 -4.16 -13.49
#